data_AF-A0A3D5CK10-F1
#
_entry.id   AF-A0A3D5CK10-F1
#
_cell.length_a   1.000
_cell.length_b   1.000
_cell.length_c   1.000
_cell.angle_alpha   90.00
_cell.angle_beta   90.00
_cell.angle_gamma   90.00
#
_symmetry.space_group_name_H-M   'P 1'
#
loop_
_entity.id
_entity.type
_entity.pdbx_description
1 polymer ?
#
loop_
_entity_poly.entity_id
_entity_poly.type
_entity_poly.pdbx_seq_one_letter_code
_entity_poly.pdbx_strand_id
1 'polypeptide(L)'
;MVDWKFWRKSRPLAATLSLRSRGDFGDAHRVDFEELAPDIDVFLGQAAYLQLGFFETLSELIAMTPSLEKKEALSRAAGAALTKHEALVGVIRDRGDDPTALMLPFREPLDHFRRATHGVRPQETMLSVHIIAGMLDDFYLALAASYGDTGRR
;
A
#
# COMPACT_ATOMS: atom_id res chain seq x y z
N MET A 1 -12.89 65.96 21.91
CA MET A 1 -11.79 64.98 22.02
C MET A 1 -12.44 63.67 22.46
N VAL A 2 -12.70 62.76 21.52
CA VAL A 2 -13.42 61.50 21.77
C VAL A 2 -12.45 60.36 21.49
N ASP A 3 -12.20 59.55 22.51
CA ASP A 3 -11.12 58.58 22.58
C ASP A 3 -11.60 57.22 22.05
N TRP A 4 -11.06 56.78 20.91
CA TRP A 4 -11.48 55.56 20.20
C TRP A 4 -10.74 54.33 20.77
N LYS A 5 -11.18 53.82 21.93
CA LYS A 5 -10.59 52.65 22.61
C LYS A 5 -11.19 51.29 22.20
N PHE A 6 -11.60 51.09 20.94
CA PHE A 6 -12.30 49.85 20.54
C PHE A 6 -11.52 48.89 19.63
N TRP A 7 -10.26 49.18 19.30
CA TRP A 7 -9.48 48.33 18.38
C TRP A 7 -8.22 47.78 19.02
N ARG A 8 -8.39 46.83 19.95
CA ARG A 8 -7.32 45.89 20.34
C ARG A 8 -7.92 44.55 20.73
N LYS A 9 -8.50 43.84 19.76
CA LYS A 9 -8.65 42.38 19.87
C LYS A 9 -7.25 41.78 19.84
N SER A 10 -6.76 41.37 21.00
CA SER A 10 -5.55 40.56 21.13
C SER A 10 -5.76 39.28 20.33
N ARG A 11 -5.04 39.12 19.21
CA ARG A 11 -4.94 37.81 18.53
C ARG A 11 -4.25 36.86 19.51
N PRO A 12 -4.85 35.71 19.87
CA PRO A 12 -4.09 34.71 20.61
C PRO A 12 -2.90 34.31 19.74
N LEU A 13 -1.69 34.42 20.30
CA LEU A 13 -0.46 33.93 19.69
C LEU A 13 -0.71 32.48 19.26
N ALA A 14 -0.49 32.19 17.99
CA ALA A 14 -0.68 30.87 17.41
C ALA A 14 -0.03 29.82 18.33
N ALA A 15 -0.82 28.87 18.82
CA ALA A 15 -0.30 27.77 19.62
C ALA A 15 0.86 27.14 18.85
N THR A 16 2.06 27.19 19.44
CA THR A 16 3.25 26.65 18.81
C THR A 16 3.06 25.14 18.69
N LEU A 17 2.74 24.67 17.48
CA LEU A 17 2.64 23.25 17.19
C LEU A 17 4.04 22.66 17.37
N SER A 18 4.24 21.91 18.45
CA SER A 18 5.46 21.15 18.67
C SER A 18 5.24 19.71 18.20
N LEU A 19 6.23 19.16 17.49
CA LEU A 19 6.24 17.75 17.14
C LEU A 19 6.71 16.96 18.37
N ARG A 20 5.94 15.95 18.77
CA ARG A 20 6.37 15.02 19.84
C ARG A 20 7.62 14.28 19.43
N SER A 21 8.47 14.02 20.43
CA SER A 21 9.66 13.19 20.25
C SER A 21 9.26 11.80 19.74
N ARG A 22 10.06 11.25 18.81
CA ARG A 22 9.88 9.90 18.26
C ARG A 22 10.19 8.88 19.38
N GLY A 23 9.18 8.58 20.19
CA GLY A 23 9.32 7.81 21.44
C GLY A 23 8.29 8.17 22.51
N ASP A 24 7.66 9.35 22.40
CA ASP A 24 6.53 9.77 23.24
C ASP A 24 5.22 9.16 22.69
N PHE A 25 5.22 7.82 22.60
CA PHE A 25 4.00 7.05 22.44
C PHE A 25 3.24 7.24 23.75
N GLY A 26 2.10 7.93 23.71
CA GLY A 26 1.26 8.13 24.89
C GLY A 26 0.72 6.79 25.42
N ASP A 27 -0.54 6.79 25.86
CA ASP A 27 -1.25 5.56 26.23
C ASP A 27 -1.61 4.70 25.00
N ALA A 28 -0.63 4.40 24.17
CA ALA A 28 -0.77 3.62 22.96
C ALA A 28 -0.75 2.14 23.33
N HIS A 29 -1.92 1.49 23.23
CA HIS A 29 -2.02 0.05 23.36
C HIS A 29 -1.21 -0.62 22.25
N ARG A 30 -0.10 -1.28 22.61
CA ARG A 30 0.65 -2.15 21.69
C ARG A 30 -0.19 -3.41 21.50
N VAL A 31 -0.86 -3.50 20.36
CA VAL A 31 -1.53 -4.72 19.90
C VAL A 31 -0.51 -5.53 19.11
N ASP A 32 -0.37 -6.82 19.40
CA ASP A 32 0.51 -7.69 18.64
C ASP A 32 -0.07 -7.91 17.23
N PHE A 33 0.77 -7.89 16.20
CA PHE A 33 0.30 -7.95 14.80
C PHE A 33 -0.42 -9.26 14.49
N GLU A 34 -0.11 -10.34 15.22
CA GLU A 34 -0.79 -11.64 15.10
C GLU A 34 -2.29 -11.56 15.42
N GLU A 35 -2.71 -10.69 16.33
CA GLU A 35 -4.13 -10.53 16.70
C GLU A 35 -4.96 -9.81 15.63
N LEU A 36 -4.29 -9.13 14.70
CA LEU A 36 -4.90 -8.36 13.61
C LEU A 36 -4.80 -9.07 12.26
N ALA A 37 -4.14 -10.22 12.20
CA ALA A 37 -3.98 -10.97 10.97
C ALA A 37 -5.35 -11.48 10.49
N PRO A 38 -5.76 -11.17 9.26
CA PRO A 38 -7.01 -11.72 8.71
C PRO A 38 -6.89 -13.23 8.52
N ASP A 39 -8.00 -13.90 8.20
CA ASP A 39 -7.95 -15.28 7.75
C ASP A 39 -6.99 -15.44 6.55
N ILE A 40 -6.28 -16.56 6.49
CA ILE A 40 -5.24 -16.79 5.49
C ILE A 40 -5.77 -16.67 4.05
N ASP A 41 -7.01 -17.08 3.79
CA ASP A 41 -7.61 -16.99 2.45
C ASP A 41 -7.87 -15.54 2.05
N VAL A 42 -8.24 -14.68 3.02
CA VAL A 42 -8.36 -13.23 2.84
C VAL A 42 -7.00 -12.63 2.53
N PHE A 43 -5.97 -12.98 3.31
CA PHE A 43 -4.60 -12.53 3.08
C PHE A 43 -4.11 -12.91 1.67
N LEU A 44 -4.26 -14.18 1.29
CA LEU A 44 -3.79 -14.69 -0.01
C LEU A 44 -4.54 -14.05 -1.17
N GLY A 45 -5.87 -13.93 -1.08
CA GLY A 45 -6.69 -13.28 -2.10
C GLY A 45 -6.33 -11.81 -2.28
N GLN A 46 -6.15 -11.06 -1.19
CA GLN A 46 -5.77 -9.65 -1.24
C GLN A 46 -4.36 -9.46 -1.79
N ALA A 47 -3.38 -10.19 -1.25
CA ALA A 47 -1.98 -10.08 -1.66
C ALA A 47 -1.81 -10.47 -3.13
N ALA A 48 -2.43 -11.57 -3.58
CA ALA A 48 -2.33 -12.02 -4.96
C ALA A 48 -2.91 -10.97 -5.94
N TYR A 49 -4.09 -10.43 -5.65
CA TYR A 49 -4.71 -9.43 -6.52
C TYR A 49 -3.94 -8.10 -6.50
N LEU A 50 -3.40 -7.70 -5.35
CA LEU A 50 -2.58 -6.50 -5.22
C LEU A 50 -1.32 -6.57 -6.10
N GLN A 51 -0.59 -7.70 -6.06
CA GLN A 51 0.62 -7.90 -6.88
C GLN A 51 0.30 -7.87 -8.37
N LEU A 52 -0.85 -8.43 -8.77
CA LEU A 52 -1.32 -8.33 -10.16
C LEU A 52 -1.60 -6.87 -10.55
N GLY A 53 -2.25 -6.10 -9.68
CA GLY A 53 -2.48 -4.67 -9.90
C GLY A 53 -1.19 -3.86 -10.07
N PHE A 54 -0.15 -4.17 -9.29
CA PHE A 54 1.17 -3.54 -9.47
C PHE A 54 1.82 -3.91 -10.80
N PHE A 55 1.75 -5.18 -11.19
CA PHE A 55 2.23 -5.62 -12.50
C PHE A 55 1.53 -4.87 -13.64
N GLU A 56 0.20 -4.72 -13.58
CA GLU A 56 -0.57 -3.97 -14.58
C GLU A 56 -0.12 -2.51 -14.67
N THR A 57 -0.06 -1.79 -13.54
CA THR A 57 0.35 -0.38 -13.52
C THR A 57 1.80 -0.19 -13.99
N LEU A 58 2.72 -1.07 -13.61
CA LEU A 58 4.10 -1.01 -14.09
C LEU A 58 4.19 -1.29 -15.60
N SER A 59 3.36 -2.21 -16.11
CA SER A 59 3.28 -2.51 -17.54
C SER A 59 2.77 -1.33 -18.37
N GLU A 60 1.77 -0.61 -17.86
CA GLU A 60 1.30 0.64 -18.46
C GLU A 60 2.41 1.70 -18.51
N LEU A 61 3.19 1.85 -17.43
CA LEU A 61 4.33 2.77 -17.39
C LEU A 61 5.44 2.41 -18.39
N ILE A 62 5.72 1.11 -18.59
CA ILE A 62 6.69 0.64 -19.59
C ILE A 62 6.25 1.07 -20.99
N ALA A 63 4.96 0.91 -21.32
CA ALA A 63 4.42 1.28 -22.62
C ALA A 63 4.56 2.78 -22.90
N MET A 64 4.39 3.62 -21.86
CA MET A 64 4.49 5.08 -21.95
C MET A 64 5.94 5.61 -21.90
N THR A 65 6.93 4.79 -21.55
CA THR A 65 8.31 5.23 -21.35
C THR A 65 9.12 5.07 -22.64
N PRO A 66 9.66 6.14 -23.27
CA PRO A 66 10.39 6.00 -24.53
C PRO A 66 11.85 5.51 -24.38
N SER A 67 12.48 5.81 -23.25
CA SER A 67 13.88 5.45 -22.98
C SER A 67 14.02 3.94 -22.76
N LEU A 68 14.88 3.27 -23.54
CA LEU A 68 15.14 1.84 -23.43
C LEU A 68 15.69 1.45 -22.04
N GLU A 69 16.63 2.23 -21.50
CA GLU A 69 17.19 2.00 -20.16
C GLU A 69 16.12 2.04 -19.08
N LYS A 70 15.22 3.04 -19.14
CA LYS A 70 14.11 3.13 -18.18
C LYS A 70 13.08 2.02 -18.37
N LYS A 71 12.82 1.61 -19.62
CA LYS A 71 11.97 0.44 -19.90
C LYS A 71 12.52 -0.81 -19.23
N GLU A 72 13.83 -1.08 -19.36
CA GLU A 72 14.47 -2.23 -18.73
C GLU A 72 14.24 -2.24 -17.21
N ALA A 73 14.51 -1.11 -16.55
CA ALA A 73 14.34 -1.00 -15.10
C ALA A 73 12.88 -1.22 -14.66
N LEU A 74 11.92 -0.62 -15.38
CA LEU A 74 10.49 -0.82 -15.12
C LEU A 74 10.06 -2.25 -15.41
N SER A 75 10.58 -2.88 -16.48
CA SER A 75 10.30 -4.27 -16.83
C SER A 75 10.77 -5.24 -15.75
N ARG A 76 11.93 -5.00 -15.13
CA ARG A 76 12.36 -5.81 -13.98
C ARG A 76 11.42 -5.68 -12.78
N ALA A 77 10.96 -4.46 -12.48
CA ALA A 77 10.00 -4.25 -11.40
C ALA A 77 8.64 -4.93 -11.68
N ALA A 78 8.13 -4.80 -12.91
CA ALA A 78 6.91 -5.47 -13.34
C ALA A 78 7.05 -7.00 -13.24
N GLY A 79 8.15 -7.55 -13.75
CA GLY A 79 8.44 -8.98 -13.67
C GLY A 79 8.49 -9.48 -12.22
N ALA A 80 9.10 -8.73 -11.31
CA ALA A 80 9.12 -9.09 -9.88
C ALA A 80 7.72 -9.13 -9.25
N ALA A 81 6.85 -8.16 -9.58
CA ALA A 81 5.46 -8.15 -9.12
C ALA A 81 4.67 -9.36 -9.67
N LEU A 82 4.85 -9.69 -10.96
CA LEU A 82 4.22 -10.86 -11.56
C LEU A 82 4.69 -12.16 -10.92
N THR A 83 6.00 -12.32 -10.69
CA THR A 83 6.53 -13.51 -10.01
C THR A 83 5.96 -13.65 -8.60
N LYS A 84 5.78 -12.55 -7.85
CA LYS A 84 5.13 -12.59 -6.54
C LYS A 84 3.66 -13.02 -6.64
N HIS A 85 2.92 -12.47 -7.61
CA HIS A 85 1.55 -12.88 -7.89
C HIS A 85 1.46 -14.38 -8.19
N GLU A 86 2.31 -14.88 -9.09
CA GLU A 86 2.35 -16.30 -9.46
C GLU A 86 2.71 -17.20 -8.27
N ALA A 87 3.63 -16.78 -7.41
CA ALA A 87 3.98 -17.50 -6.19
C ALA A 87 2.80 -17.60 -5.21
N LEU A 88 2.08 -16.50 -4.99
CA LEU A 88 0.88 -16.47 -4.15
C LEU A 88 -0.24 -17.35 -4.72
N VAL A 89 -0.46 -17.27 -6.03
CA VAL A 89 -1.40 -18.14 -6.76
C VAL A 89 -1.00 -19.61 -6.64
N GLY A 90 0.30 -19.91 -6.67
CA GLY A 90 0.84 -21.25 -6.40
C GLY A 90 0.43 -21.76 -5.02
N VAL A 91 0.65 -20.96 -3.97
CA VAL A 91 0.25 -21.31 -2.59
C VAL A 91 -1.26 -21.56 -2.49
N ILE A 92 -2.09 -20.74 -3.12
CA ILE A 92 -3.54 -20.95 -3.13
C ILE A 92 -3.91 -22.30 -3.77
N ARG A 93 -3.28 -22.64 -4.90
CA ARG A 93 -3.54 -23.91 -5.59
C ARG A 93 -3.05 -25.13 -4.81
N ASP A 94 -1.91 -25.02 -4.14
CA ASP A 94 -1.36 -26.10 -3.33
C ASP A 94 -2.27 -26.44 -2.15
N ARG A 95 -3.05 -25.46 -1.67
CA ARG A 95 -4.12 -25.62 -0.66
C ARG A 95 -5.42 -26.20 -1.21
N GLY A 96 -5.54 -26.34 -2.54
CA GLY A 96 -6.72 -26.87 -3.22
C GLY A 96 -7.80 -25.83 -3.52
N ASP A 97 -7.53 -24.54 -3.31
CA ASP A 97 -8.47 -23.45 -3.54
C ASP A 97 -8.40 -22.91 -4.97
N ASP A 98 -9.44 -22.19 -5.42
CA ASP A 98 -9.42 -21.45 -6.69
C ASP A 98 -8.88 -20.02 -6.47
N PRO A 99 -7.72 -19.67 -7.05
CA PRO A 99 -7.16 -18.32 -6.97
C PRO A 99 -8.10 -17.23 -7.46
N THR A 100 -8.88 -17.52 -8.51
CA THR A 100 -9.81 -16.52 -9.06
C THR A 100 -10.91 -16.22 -8.07
N ALA A 101 -11.52 -17.25 -7.48
CA ALA A 101 -12.52 -17.12 -6.44
C ALA A 101 -12.00 -16.37 -5.21
N LEU A 102 -10.77 -16.64 -4.74
CA LEU A 102 -10.20 -15.95 -3.58
C LEU A 102 -9.85 -14.49 -3.85
N MET A 103 -9.41 -14.15 -5.07
CA MET A 103 -9.10 -12.76 -5.43
C MET A 103 -10.35 -11.91 -5.70
N LEU A 104 -11.43 -12.52 -6.19
CA LEU A 104 -12.62 -11.82 -6.69
C LEU A 104 -13.26 -10.84 -5.69
N PRO A 105 -13.39 -11.14 -4.38
CA PRO A 105 -13.96 -10.22 -3.40
C PRO A 105 -13.19 -8.90 -3.27
N PHE A 106 -11.88 -8.92 -3.57
CA PHE A 106 -11.00 -7.76 -3.40
C PHE A 106 -10.83 -6.93 -4.67
N ARG A 107 -11.37 -7.42 -5.79
CA ARG A 107 -11.26 -6.78 -7.11
C ARG A 107 -11.69 -5.33 -7.09
N GLU A 108 -12.94 -5.06 -6.71
CA GLU A 108 -13.49 -3.70 -6.76
C GLU A 108 -12.80 -2.72 -5.79
N PRO A 109 -12.58 -3.05 -4.51
CA PRO A 109 -11.84 -2.18 -3.59
C PRO A 109 -10.41 -1.87 -4.07
N LEU A 110 -9.67 -2.88 -4.54
CA LEU A 110 -8.28 -2.70 -4.96
C LEU A 110 -8.18 -1.99 -6.30
N ASP A 111 -9.09 -2.24 -7.23
CA ASP A 111 -9.20 -1.48 -8.47
C ASP A 111 -9.55 0.00 -8.22
N HIS A 112 -10.47 0.26 -7.28
CA HIS A 112 -10.80 1.61 -6.87
C HIS A 112 -9.58 2.32 -6.26
N PHE A 113 -8.89 1.66 -5.32
CA PHE A 113 -7.66 2.19 -4.73
C PHE A 113 -6.59 2.49 -5.79
N ARG A 114 -6.34 1.56 -6.70
CA ARG A 114 -5.40 1.74 -7.81
C ARG A 114 -5.75 2.95 -8.65
N ARG A 115 -7.01 3.09 -9.09
CA ARG A 115 -7.48 4.26 -9.83
C ARG A 115 -7.31 5.57 -9.05
N ALA A 116 -7.61 5.57 -7.75
CA ALA A 116 -7.48 6.75 -6.89
C ALA A 116 -6.02 7.19 -6.69
N THR A 117 -5.08 6.26 -6.78
CA THR A 117 -3.64 6.52 -6.63
C THR A 117 -2.91 6.74 -7.96
N HIS A 118 -3.62 6.57 -9.08
CA HIS A 118 -3.08 6.79 -10.40
C HIS A 118 -2.90 8.29 -10.62
N GLY A 119 -1.67 8.68 -10.94
CA GLY A 119 -1.32 10.07 -11.22
C GLY A 119 -1.89 10.56 -12.54
N VAL A 120 -1.95 11.89 -12.70
CA VAL A 120 -2.29 12.53 -13.98
C VAL A 120 -1.14 12.36 -14.96
N ARG A 121 0.09 12.38 -14.45
CA ARG A 121 1.32 12.21 -15.24
C ARG A 121 1.95 10.84 -14.98
N PRO A 122 2.63 10.23 -15.96
CA PRO A 122 3.32 8.95 -15.75
C PRO A 122 4.32 8.97 -14.58
N GLN A 123 4.99 10.10 -14.34
CA GLN A 123 5.95 10.23 -13.23
C GLN A 123 5.26 10.24 -11.86
N GLU A 124 4.04 10.78 -11.78
CA GLU A 124 3.24 10.75 -10.56
C GLU A 124 2.80 9.31 -10.27
N THR A 125 2.29 8.59 -11.28
CA THR A 125 1.97 7.16 -11.14
C THR A 125 3.20 6.34 -10.75
N MET A 126 4.37 6.62 -11.34
CA MET A 126 5.62 5.94 -11.00
C MET A 126 6.04 6.18 -9.54
N LEU A 127 5.86 7.40 -9.03
CA LEU A 127 6.10 7.70 -7.61
C LEU A 127 5.09 7.01 -6.70
N SER A 128 3.79 7.09 -7.05
CA SER A 128 2.72 6.45 -6.29
C SER A 128 2.95 4.95 -6.18
N VAL A 129 3.19 4.25 -7.29
CA VAL A 129 3.41 2.80 -7.28
C VAL A 129 4.68 2.44 -6.52
N HIS A 130 5.76 3.23 -6.61
CA HIS A 130 6.97 2.98 -5.83
C HIS A 130 6.71 3.03 -4.31
N ILE A 131 5.99 4.04 -3.84
CA ILE A 131 5.66 4.21 -2.41
C ILE A 131 4.69 3.11 -1.96
N ILE A 132 3.60 2.93 -2.70
CA ILE A 132 2.52 2.03 -2.30
C ILE A 132 2.98 0.57 -2.37
N ALA A 133 3.67 0.17 -3.43
CA ALA A 133 4.15 -1.19 -3.57
C ALA A 133 5.20 -1.52 -2.50
N GLY A 134 6.16 -0.61 -2.23
CA GLY A 134 7.14 -0.82 -1.16
C GLY A 134 6.49 -0.93 0.22
N MET A 135 5.62 0.02 0.56
CA MET A 135 4.93 0.03 1.86
C MET A 135 4.02 -1.18 2.05
N LEU A 136 3.26 -1.57 1.03
CA LEU A 136 2.37 -2.72 1.12
C LEU A 136 3.15 -4.04 1.09
N ASP A 137 4.22 -4.15 0.32
CA ASP A 137 5.09 -5.34 0.37
C ASP A 137 5.64 -5.57 1.78
N ASP A 138 6.15 -4.53 2.43
CA ASP A 138 6.65 -4.62 3.81
C ASP A 138 5.52 -5.00 4.79
N PHE A 139 4.33 -4.42 4.60
CA PHE A 139 3.16 -4.75 5.41
C PHE A 139 2.72 -6.21 5.25
N TYR A 140 2.56 -6.70 4.02
CA TYR A 140 2.17 -8.08 3.75
C TYR A 140 3.26 -9.07 4.15
N LEU A 141 4.54 -8.69 4.07
CA LEU A 141 5.64 -9.51 4.59
C LEU A 141 5.61 -9.61 6.12
N ALA A 142 5.33 -8.51 6.82
CA ALA A 142 5.15 -8.51 8.27
C ALA A 142 3.93 -9.35 8.69
N LEU A 143 2.81 -9.23 7.97
CA LEU A 143 1.64 -10.08 8.17
C LEU A 143 1.93 -11.55 7.87
N ALA A 144 2.73 -11.86 6.85
CA ALA A 144 3.08 -13.24 6.51
C ALA A 144 3.71 -13.98 7.70
N ALA A 145 4.47 -13.27 8.54
CA ALA A 145 5.11 -13.84 9.71
C ALA A 145 4.12 -14.40 10.76
N SER A 146 2.90 -13.86 10.84
CA SER A 146 1.88 -14.35 11.79
C SER A 146 1.25 -15.68 11.39
N TYR A 147 1.45 -16.15 10.15
CA TYR A 147 0.81 -17.37 9.65
C TYR A 147 1.61 -18.66 9.88
N GLY A 148 2.82 -18.60 10.44
CA GLY A 148 3.56 -19.75 10.99
C GLY A 148 3.43 -21.09 10.21
N ASP A 149 2.95 -22.15 10.88
CA ASP A 149 2.62 -23.46 10.30
C ASP A 149 1.31 -23.45 9.48
N THR A 150 0.41 -22.49 9.71
CA THR A 150 -0.89 -22.35 9.03
C THR A 150 -0.71 -22.04 7.54
N GLY A 151 0.34 -21.30 7.19
CA GLY A 151 0.74 -21.06 5.79
C GLY A 151 1.39 -22.25 5.09
N ARG A 152 1.72 -23.33 5.83
CA ARG A 152 2.30 -24.57 5.29
C ARG A 152 1.29 -25.69 5.04
N ARG A 153 0.03 -25.51 5.47
CA ARG A 153 -1.08 -26.42 5.20
C ARG A 153 -1.79 -26.04 3.92
#